data_AF-A0A515A2S4-F1
#
_entry.id   AF-A0A515A2S4-F1
#
_cell.length_a   1.000
_cell.length_b   1.000
_cell.length_c   1.000
_cell.angle_alpha   90.00
_cell.angle_beta   90.00
_cell.angle_gamma   90.00
#
_symmetry.space_group_name_H-M   'P 1'
#
loop_
_entity.id
_entity.type
_entity.pdbx_description
1 polymer ?
#
loop_
_entity_poly.entity_id
_entity_poly.type
_entity_poly.pdbx_seq_one_letter_code
_entity_poly.pdbx_strand_id
1 'polypeptide(L)'
;MNQRIRLDDLDIAPYKDLIQSLAIQWVRAELPAQGLTYADYLTDIRILLLTTQDTDRTTVIVQAVLAQAAALHKTSGWVEQELKFEGMIEGADRVDFLRLDLQQAGTLDDAMLDAFNERMNRFVSRDE
;
A
#
# COMPACT_ATOMS: atom_id res chain seq x y z
N MET A 1 -13.38 -15.23 -17.21
CA MET A 1 -14.00 -14.44 -16.13
C MET A 1 -13.25 -14.78 -14.86
N ASN A 2 -12.41 -13.87 -14.35
CA ASN A 2 -11.75 -14.09 -13.06
C ASN A 2 -12.80 -14.03 -11.96
N GLN A 3 -12.79 -15.05 -11.10
CA GLN A 3 -13.69 -15.09 -9.95
C GLN A 3 -13.29 -13.98 -8.98
N ARG A 4 -14.27 -13.19 -8.56
CA ARG A 4 -14.07 -12.11 -7.58
C ARG A 4 -13.57 -12.72 -6.26
N ILE A 5 -12.50 -12.16 -5.70
CA ILE A 5 -11.93 -12.57 -4.41
C ILE A 5 -12.89 -12.13 -3.30
N ARG A 6 -13.31 -13.08 -2.47
CA ARG A 6 -14.20 -12.86 -1.32
C ARG A 6 -13.43 -12.96 -0.02
N LEU A 7 -14.05 -12.47 1.05
CA LEU A 7 -13.48 -12.53 2.39
C LEU A 7 -13.13 -13.97 2.81
N ASP A 8 -14.02 -14.92 2.50
CA ASP A 8 -13.83 -16.35 2.83
C ASP A 8 -12.66 -16.99 2.05
N ASP A 9 -12.34 -16.46 0.87
CA ASP A 9 -11.23 -16.97 0.05
C ASP A 9 -9.87 -16.64 0.69
N LEU A 10 -9.79 -15.63 1.56
CA LEU A 10 -8.52 -15.16 2.14
C LEU A 10 -7.89 -16.12 3.14
N ASP A 11 -8.66 -17.09 3.66
CA ASP A 11 -8.20 -18.09 4.62
C ASP A 11 -7.76 -19.41 3.96
N ILE A 12 -7.80 -19.48 2.64
CA ILE A 12 -7.36 -20.63 1.84
C ILE A 12 -6.28 -20.24 0.82
N ALA A 13 -5.53 -21.23 0.36
CA ALA A 13 -4.57 -21.02 -0.73
C ALA A 13 -5.30 -20.71 -2.05
N PRO A 14 -4.72 -19.86 -2.93
CA PRO A 14 -3.39 -19.25 -2.82
C PRO A 14 -3.33 -17.95 -2.02
N TYR A 15 -4.48 -17.36 -1.65
CA TYR A 15 -4.53 -16.02 -1.07
C TYR A 15 -3.92 -15.95 0.33
N LYS A 16 -4.17 -16.95 1.17
CA LYS A 16 -3.57 -17.03 2.51
C LYS A 16 -2.03 -17.00 2.45
N ASP A 17 -1.45 -17.78 1.55
CA ASP A 17 0.00 -17.90 1.40
C ASP A 17 0.61 -16.59 0.91
N LEU A 18 -0.07 -15.91 -0.04
CA LEU A 18 0.32 -14.59 -0.50
C LEU A 18 0.31 -13.57 0.64
N ILE A 19 -0.79 -13.48 1.39
CA ILE A 19 -0.96 -12.55 2.51
C ILE A 19 0.15 -12.77 3.55
N GLN A 20 0.40 -14.03 3.92
CA GLN A 20 1.46 -14.38 4.88
C GLN A 20 2.84 -14.02 4.36
N SER A 21 3.13 -14.29 3.09
CA SER A 21 4.39 -13.94 2.44
C SER A 21 4.64 -12.43 2.46
N LEU A 22 3.65 -11.63 2.08
CA LEU A 22 3.75 -10.17 2.10
C LEU A 22 3.89 -9.61 3.52
N ALA A 23 3.19 -10.18 4.51
CA ALA A 23 3.35 -9.78 5.90
C ALA A 23 4.74 -10.12 6.44
N ILE A 24 5.32 -11.26 6.04
CA ILE A 24 6.72 -11.60 6.37
C ILE A 24 7.70 -10.62 5.71
N GLN A 25 7.45 -10.21 4.47
CA GLN A 25 8.28 -9.18 3.80
C GLN A 25 8.24 -7.86 4.58
N TRP A 26 7.07 -7.46 5.08
CA TRP A 26 6.95 -6.27 5.93
C TRP A 26 7.74 -6.41 7.22
N VAL A 27 7.63 -7.55 7.93
CA VAL A 27 8.45 -7.80 9.13
C VAL A 27 9.95 -7.70 8.82
N ARG A 28 10.38 -8.27 7.69
CA ARG A 28 11.79 -8.25 7.25
C ARG A 28 12.28 -6.89 6.77
N ALA A 29 11.39 -5.93 6.53
CA ALA A 29 11.78 -4.55 6.27
C ALA A 29 12.32 -3.85 7.52
N GLU A 30 12.14 -4.45 8.71
CA GLU A 30 12.68 -3.98 10.00
C GLU A 30 12.38 -2.51 10.32
N LEU A 31 11.25 -2.01 9.80
CA LEU A 31 10.79 -0.65 10.03
C LEU A 31 10.35 -0.47 11.50
N PRO A 32 10.48 0.73 12.08
CA PRO A 32 9.94 1.01 13.41
C PRO A 32 8.44 0.70 13.48
N ALA A 33 8.07 -0.29 14.30
CA ALA A 33 6.71 -0.84 14.30
C ALA A 33 5.64 0.10 14.88
N GLN A 34 6.02 1.01 15.79
CA GLN A 34 5.11 1.96 16.47
C GLN A 34 3.86 1.30 17.10
N GLY A 35 3.98 0.06 17.57
CA GLY A 35 2.87 -0.67 18.19
C GLY A 35 2.08 -1.57 17.23
N LEU A 36 2.38 -1.54 15.91
CA LEU A 36 1.81 -2.50 14.98
C LEU A 36 2.39 -3.90 15.20
N THR A 37 1.52 -4.88 15.06
CA THR A 37 1.81 -6.31 15.21
C THR A 37 1.74 -7.02 13.86
N TYR A 38 2.20 -8.27 13.83
CA TYR A 38 2.06 -9.12 12.64
C TYR A 38 0.59 -9.31 12.23
N ALA A 39 -0.34 -9.33 13.19
CA ALA A 39 -1.78 -9.46 12.90
C ALA A 39 -2.33 -8.20 12.20
N ASP A 40 -1.80 -7.02 12.51
CA ASP A 40 -2.18 -5.78 11.84
C ASP A 40 -1.70 -5.79 10.38
N TYR A 41 -0.46 -6.23 10.14
CA TYR A 41 0.07 -6.38 8.77
C TYR A 41 -0.78 -7.35 7.93
N LEU A 42 -1.16 -8.49 8.50
CA LEU A 42 -2.06 -9.44 7.82
C LEU A 42 -3.41 -8.77 7.49
N THR A 43 -3.97 -7.99 8.41
CA THR A 43 -5.25 -7.31 8.24
C THR A 43 -5.19 -6.28 7.12
N ASP A 44 -4.16 -5.43 7.10
CA ASP A 44 -3.99 -4.41 6.06
C ASP A 44 -3.81 -5.03 4.67
N ILE A 45 -3.02 -6.10 4.56
CA ILE A 45 -2.80 -6.81 3.29
C ILE A 45 -4.09 -7.50 2.82
N ARG A 46 -4.88 -8.06 3.73
CA ARG A 46 -6.21 -8.63 3.41
C ARG A 46 -7.15 -7.56 2.84
N ILE A 47 -7.21 -6.40 3.50
CA ILE A 47 -8.04 -5.27 3.04
C ILE A 47 -7.58 -4.82 1.65
N LEU A 48 -6.27 -4.63 1.47
CA LEU A 48 -5.73 -4.22 0.18
C LEU A 48 -6.06 -5.23 -0.94
N LEU A 49 -5.89 -6.54 -0.68
CA LEU A 49 -6.22 -7.59 -1.67
C LEU A 49 -7.71 -7.59 -2.04
N LEU A 50 -8.60 -7.34 -1.07
CA LEU A 50 -10.04 -7.21 -1.36
C LEU A 50 -10.37 -5.94 -2.14
N THR A 51 -9.57 -4.88 -1.99
CA THR A 51 -9.76 -3.63 -2.72
C THR A 51 -9.25 -3.73 -4.16
N THR A 52 -8.05 -4.27 -4.36
CA THR A 52 -7.43 -4.44 -5.68
C THR A 52 -8.06 -5.56 -6.49
N GLN A 53 -8.59 -6.60 -5.82
CA GLN A 53 -9.09 -7.82 -6.46
C GLN A 53 -8.05 -8.52 -7.34
N ASP A 54 -6.75 -8.25 -7.11
CA ASP A 54 -5.65 -8.72 -7.95
C ASP A 54 -4.40 -8.96 -7.08
N THR A 55 -3.86 -10.18 -7.13
CA THR A 55 -2.72 -10.62 -6.33
C THR A 55 -1.41 -9.97 -6.75
N ASP A 56 -1.22 -9.78 -8.05
CA ASP A 56 0.01 -9.22 -8.60
C ASP A 56 0.05 -7.72 -8.33
N ARG A 57 -1.08 -7.04 -8.52
CA ARG A 57 -1.25 -5.63 -8.18
C ARG A 57 -1.02 -5.38 -6.70
N THR A 58 -1.61 -6.19 -5.83
CA THR A 58 -1.40 -6.13 -4.37
C THR A 58 0.07 -6.29 -4.01
N THR A 59 0.74 -7.27 -4.61
CA THR A 59 2.18 -7.52 -4.39
C THR A 59 3.01 -6.31 -4.78
N VAL A 60 2.75 -5.76 -5.98
CA VAL A 60 3.47 -4.58 -6.49
C VAL A 60 3.30 -3.39 -5.54
N ILE A 61 2.07 -3.11 -5.09
CA ILE A 61 1.78 -2.01 -4.16
C ILE A 61 2.53 -2.21 -2.84
N VAL A 62 2.37 -3.36 -2.17
CA VAL A 62 3.01 -3.61 -0.87
C VAL A 62 4.52 -3.48 -0.98
N GLN A 63 5.14 -4.08 -1.99
CA GLN A 63 6.58 -4.00 -2.16
C GLN A 63 7.06 -2.59 -2.48
N ALA A 64 6.31 -1.80 -3.25
CA ALA A 64 6.69 -0.43 -3.59
C ALA A 64 6.64 0.47 -2.35
N VAL A 65 5.57 0.34 -1.54
CA VAL A 65 5.43 1.10 -0.29
C VAL A 65 6.52 0.71 0.72
N LEU A 66 6.82 -0.59 0.88
CA LEU A 66 7.90 -1.04 1.76
C LEU A 66 9.27 -0.53 1.31
N ALA A 67 9.57 -0.61 0.02
CA ALA A 67 10.83 -0.11 -0.53
C ALA A 67 10.98 1.40 -0.31
N GLN A 68 9.92 2.17 -0.55
CA GLN A 68 9.92 3.60 -0.31
C GLN A 68 10.05 3.94 1.17
N ALA A 69 9.35 3.21 2.05
CA ALA A 69 9.47 3.40 3.49
C ALA A 69 10.91 3.17 3.97
N ALA A 70 11.56 2.11 3.48
CA ALA A 70 12.96 1.85 3.81
C ALA A 70 13.89 2.96 3.30
N ALA A 71 13.72 3.40 2.05
CA ALA A 71 14.53 4.46 1.43
C ALA A 71 14.39 5.82 2.13
N LEU A 72 13.19 6.11 2.65
CA LEU A 72 12.88 7.38 3.31
C LEU A 72 12.87 7.28 4.85
N HIS A 73 13.36 6.16 5.40
CA HIS A 73 13.41 5.90 6.85
C HIS A 73 12.05 6.10 7.57
N LYS A 74 10.95 5.69 6.92
CA LYS A 74 9.59 5.77 7.47
C LYS A 74 9.29 4.59 8.40
N THR A 75 8.17 4.66 9.10
CA THR A 75 7.73 3.65 10.07
C THR A 75 6.73 2.66 9.46
N SER A 76 6.43 1.56 10.15
CA SER A 76 5.34 0.67 9.74
C SER A 76 3.99 1.38 9.78
N GLY A 77 3.78 2.32 10.71
CA GLY A 77 2.55 3.14 10.73
C GLY A 77 2.36 3.97 9.46
N TRP A 78 3.46 4.49 8.89
CA TRP A 78 3.41 5.15 7.59
C TRP A 78 3.08 4.17 6.46
N VAL A 79 3.61 2.95 6.48
CA VAL A 79 3.27 1.92 5.48
C VAL A 79 1.77 1.60 5.53
N GLU A 80 1.19 1.37 6.71
CA GLU A 80 -0.26 1.15 6.87
C GLU A 80 -1.08 2.27 6.23
N GLN A 81 -0.73 3.54 6.50
CA GLN A 81 -1.42 4.70 5.93
C GLN A 81 -1.33 4.72 4.40
N GLU A 82 -0.16 4.44 3.85
CA GLU A 82 0.04 4.42 2.40
C GLU A 82 -0.64 3.23 1.73
N LEU A 83 -0.72 2.05 2.34
CA LEU A 83 -1.50 0.94 1.79
C LEU A 83 -3.00 1.28 1.74
N LYS A 84 -3.53 1.97 2.76
CA LYS A 84 -4.91 2.46 2.75
C LYS A 84 -5.15 3.49 1.64
N PHE A 85 -4.20 4.43 1.48
CA PHE A 85 -4.25 5.40 0.38
C PHE A 85 -4.24 4.70 -0.98
N GLU A 86 -3.31 3.78 -1.20
CA GLU A 86 -3.19 3.04 -2.47
C GLU A 86 -4.44 2.22 -2.79
N GLY A 87 -5.06 1.60 -1.78
CA GLY A 87 -6.37 0.95 -1.95
C GLY A 87 -7.47 1.95 -2.34
N MET A 88 -7.52 3.13 -1.72
CA MET A 88 -8.56 4.13 -2.00
C MET A 88 -8.51 4.66 -3.44
N ILE A 89 -7.31 4.82 -3.99
CA ILE A 89 -7.12 5.34 -5.36
C ILE A 89 -7.10 4.24 -6.42
N GLU A 90 -7.25 2.97 -6.03
CA GLU A 90 -7.25 1.86 -6.98
C GLU A 90 -8.43 1.97 -7.95
N GLY A 91 -8.14 1.92 -9.26
CA GLY A 91 -9.11 2.16 -10.32
C GLY A 91 -9.38 3.63 -10.67
N ALA A 92 -8.77 4.58 -9.95
CA ALA A 92 -8.75 5.99 -10.34
C ALA A 92 -7.45 6.35 -11.09
N ASP A 93 -7.50 7.42 -11.89
CA ASP A 93 -6.26 8.02 -12.40
C ASP A 93 -5.50 8.66 -11.23
N ARG A 94 -4.29 8.17 -10.97
CA ARG A 94 -3.45 8.63 -9.85
C ARG A 94 -3.15 10.12 -9.94
N VAL A 95 -2.81 10.61 -11.13
CA VAL A 95 -2.35 11.98 -11.32
C VAL A 95 -3.51 12.94 -11.07
N ASP A 96 -4.68 12.61 -11.61
CA ASP A 96 -5.88 13.40 -11.41
C ASP A 96 -6.33 13.37 -9.94
N PHE A 97 -6.28 12.20 -9.28
CA PHE A 97 -6.63 12.09 -7.87
C PHE A 97 -5.69 12.92 -6.98
N LEU A 98 -4.38 12.77 -7.15
CA LEU A 98 -3.40 13.50 -6.35
C LEU A 98 -3.45 15.01 -6.59
N ARG A 99 -3.73 15.45 -7.83
CA ARG A 99 -3.96 16.87 -8.13
C ARG A 99 -5.23 17.39 -7.47
N LEU A 100 -6.31 16.61 -7.49
CA LEU A 100 -7.56 16.98 -6.84
C LEU A 100 -7.37 17.12 -5.32
N ASP A 101 -6.63 16.19 -4.69
CA ASP A 101 -6.30 16.24 -3.26
C ASP A 101 -5.55 17.53 -2.90
N LEU A 102 -4.54 17.91 -3.70
CA LEU A 102 -3.84 19.19 -3.54
C LEU A 102 -4.76 20.41 -3.73
N GLN A 103 -5.67 20.37 -4.71
CA GLN A 103 -6.60 21.48 -4.98
C GLN A 103 -7.64 21.67 -3.88
N GLN A 104 -8.03 20.59 -3.19
CA GLN A 104 -8.98 20.62 -2.09
C GLN A 104 -8.33 20.94 -0.74
N ALA A 105 -7.00 20.95 -0.67
CA ALA A 105 -6.26 21.31 0.54
C ALA A 105 -6.57 22.75 0.96
N GLY A 106 -7.10 22.93 2.17
CA GLY A 106 -7.39 24.26 2.71
C GLY A 106 -6.14 25.12 2.93
N THR A 107 -4.97 24.50 3.04
CA THR A 107 -3.66 25.16 3.07
C THR A 107 -2.64 24.21 2.46
N LEU A 108 -1.84 24.70 1.52
CA LEU A 108 -0.72 23.97 0.95
C LEU A 108 0.52 24.26 1.78
N ASP A 109 1.06 23.23 2.41
CA ASP A 109 2.35 23.29 3.09
C ASP A 109 3.37 22.35 2.43
N ASP A 110 4.64 22.48 2.84
CA ASP A 110 5.74 21.70 2.27
C ASP A 110 5.54 20.19 2.50
N ALA A 111 4.92 19.80 3.63
CA ALA A 111 4.67 18.40 3.95
C ALA A 111 3.67 17.76 2.97
N MET A 112 2.63 18.49 2.54
CA MET A 112 1.71 18.03 1.51
C MET A 112 2.38 17.89 0.15
N LEU A 113 3.25 18.84 -0.22
CA LEU A 113 4.01 18.77 -1.47
C LEU A 113 5.00 17.60 -1.48
N ASP A 114 5.66 17.35 -0.35
CA ASP A 114 6.55 16.20 -0.18
C ASP A 114 5.78 14.88 -0.34
N ALA A 115 4.63 14.74 0.34
CA ALA A 115 3.78 13.56 0.23
C ALA A 115 3.28 13.33 -1.21
N PHE A 116 2.90 14.41 -1.92
CA PHE A 116 2.53 14.33 -3.33
C PHE A 116 3.69 13.79 -4.18
N ASN A 117 4.89 14.35 -4.02
CA ASN A 117 6.07 13.93 -4.76
C ASN A 117 6.47 12.48 -4.44
N GLU A 118 6.40 12.07 -3.16
CA GLU A 118 6.63 10.69 -2.73
C GLU A 118 5.64 9.74 -3.43
N ARG A 119 4.33 10.06 -3.44
CA ARG A 119 3.29 9.22 -4.06
C ARG A 119 3.35 9.17 -5.59
N MET A 120 3.76 10.26 -6.23
CA MET A 120 3.93 10.34 -7.67
C MET A 120 5.09 9.46 -8.16
N ASN A 121 6.20 9.45 -7.44
CA ASN A 121 7.42 8.77 -7.88
C ASN A 121 7.48 7.29 -7.48
N ARG A 122 6.54 6.79 -6.66
CA ARG A 122 6.53 5.43 -6.09
C ARG A 122 6.64 4.31 -7.13
N PHE A 123 6.02 4.47 -8.29
CA PHE A 123 5.94 3.43 -9.32
C PHE A 123 6.76 3.74 -10.59
N VAL A 124 7.35 4.94 -10.70
CA VAL A 124 8.07 5.38 -11.90
C VAL A 124 9.39 4.61 -12.10
N SER A 125 9.99 4.10 -11.03
CA SER A 125 11.29 3.40 -11.06
C SER A 125 11.19 1.88 -11.29
N ARG A 126 10.00 1.34 -11.60
CA ARG A 126 9.79 -0.11 -11.79
C ARG A 126 9.52 -0.52 -13.24
N ASP A 127 9.57 0.43 -14.18
CA ASP A 127 9.35 0.21 -15.62
C ASP A 127 10.66 -0.02 -16.40
N GLU A 128 11.76 -0.41 -15.73
CA GLU A 128 13.02 -0.88 -16.35
C GLU A 128 13.29 -2.36 -16.01
#